data_AF-A0AAW0WAA0-F1
#
_entry.id   AF-A0AAW0WAA0-F1
#
_cell.length_a   1.000
_cell.length_b   1.000
_cell.length_c   1.000
_cell.angle_alpha   90.00
_cell.angle_beta   90.00
_cell.angle_gamma   90.00
#
_symmetry.space_group_name_H-M   'P 1'
#
loop_
_entity.id
_entity.type
_entity.pdbx_description
1 polymer ?
#
loop_
_entity_poly.entity_id
_entity_poly.type
_entity_poly.pdbx_seq_one_letter_code
_entity_poly.pdbx_strand_id
1 'polypeptide(L)'
;LKLGKCLEDQWAFDDESNILAELKGAGGAPLLYCVCNNFPAMVISYRGGTSLYNFCRYNDNLSLQTLMRIFVEVAKDLEEIHNCGYIHNDLKSDNVLIREVDEGVL
;
A
#
# COMPACT_ATOMS: atom_id res chain seq x y z
N LEU A 1 11.03 -6.40 1.87
CA LEU A 1 11.04 -7.77 1.31
C LEU A 1 9.68 -8.38 1.54
N LYS A 2 9.00 -8.82 0.48
CA LYS A 2 7.75 -9.59 0.54
C LYS A 2 8.09 -11.04 0.17
N LEU A 3 7.58 -12.00 0.93
CA LEU A 3 7.84 -13.44 0.77
C LEU A 3 6.52 -14.21 0.68
N GLY A 4 6.42 -15.10 -0.29
CA GLY A 4 5.38 -16.11 -0.37
C GLY A 4 5.63 -17.26 0.61
N LYS A 5 4.61 -18.08 0.83
CA LYS A 5 4.65 -19.23 1.74
C LYS A 5 5.17 -20.48 1.03
N CYS A 6 4.83 -20.65 -0.25
CA CYS A 6 5.22 -21.80 -1.06
C CYS A 6 5.38 -21.40 -2.54
N LEU A 7 6.01 -22.25 -3.34
CA LEU A 7 6.24 -21.99 -4.77
C LEU A 7 4.94 -21.78 -5.58
N GLU A 8 3.80 -22.29 -5.10
CA GLU A 8 2.49 -22.10 -5.74
C GLU A 8 2.04 -20.63 -5.71
N ASP A 9 2.59 -19.79 -4.83
CA ASP A 9 2.31 -18.35 -4.78
C ASP A 9 2.99 -17.56 -5.91
N GLN A 10 3.86 -18.18 -6.70
CA GLN A 10 4.69 -17.50 -7.71
C GLN A 10 3.86 -16.67 -8.69
N TRP A 11 2.74 -17.20 -9.18
CA TRP A 11 1.90 -16.49 -10.15
C TRP A 11 1.37 -15.16 -9.60
N ALA A 12 0.99 -15.12 -8.31
CA ALA A 12 0.44 -13.92 -7.68
C ALA A 12 1.55 -12.88 -7.46
N PHE A 13 2.77 -13.32 -7.17
CA PHE A 13 3.93 -12.45 -7.09
C PHE A 13 4.33 -11.88 -8.46
N ASP A 14 4.27 -12.70 -9.51
CA ASP A 14 4.56 -12.23 -10.87
C ASP A 14 3.54 -11.16 -11.29
N ASP A 15 2.24 -11.43 -11.07
CA ASP A 15 1.15 -10.48 -11.37
C ASP A 15 1.29 -9.17 -10.58
N GLU A 16 1.47 -9.23 -9.26
CA GLU A 16 1.67 -8.06 -8.42
C GLU A 16 2.92 -7.27 -8.83
N SER A 17 4.01 -7.95 -9.18
CA SER A 17 5.25 -7.28 -9.59
C SER A 17 5.07 -6.50 -10.90
N ASN A 18 4.31 -7.02 -11.85
CA ASN A 18 3.99 -6.32 -13.09
C ASN A 18 3.18 -5.06 -12.81
N ILE A 19 2.15 -5.17 -11.96
CA ILE A 19 1.33 -4.02 -11.55
C ILE A 19 2.19 -2.96 -10.85
N LEU A 20 3.04 -3.35 -9.90
CA LEU A 20 3.91 -2.40 -9.17
C LEU A 20 4.94 -1.73 -10.09
N ALA A 21 5.45 -2.44 -11.10
CA ALA A 21 6.35 -1.88 -12.11
C ALA A 21 5.67 -0.80 -12.98
N GLU A 22 4.36 -0.91 -13.18
CA GLU A 22 3.57 0.08 -13.91
C GLU A 22 3.13 1.24 -13.01
N LEU A 23 2.64 0.97 -11.80
CA LEU A 23 2.18 2.00 -10.86
C LEU A 23 3.29 2.95 -10.42
N LYS A 24 4.54 2.49 -10.30
CA LYS A 24 5.73 3.32 -9.99
C LYS A 24 5.53 4.29 -8.81
N GLY A 25 4.73 3.91 -7.83
CA GLY A 25 4.47 4.72 -6.65
C GLY A 25 3.10 5.39 -6.59
N ALA A 26 2.30 5.37 -7.67
CA ALA A 26 0.97 5.95 -7.72
C ALA A 26 0.07 5.45 -6.58
N GLY A 27 -0.70 6.36 -5.99
CA GLY A 27 -1.60 6.08 -4.86
C GLY A 27 -0.90 5.48 -3.64
N GLY A 28 0.37 5.82 -3.45
CA GLY A 28 1.18 5.30 -2.35
C GLY A 28 1.65 3.85 -2.55
N ALA A 29 1.40 3.20 -3.69
CA ALA A 29 1.83 1.83 -3.96
C ALA A 29 3.35 1.67 -3.78
N PRO A 30 3.89 0.60 -3.18
CA PRO A 30 5.32 0.42 -3.02
C PRO A 30 6.09 0.44 -4.36
N LEU A 31 7.30 1.01 -4.38
CA LEU A 31 8.19 0.90 -5.54
C LEU A 31 8.79 -0.51 -5.59
N LEU A 32 8.74 -1.16 -6.75
CA LEU A 32 9.44 -2.43 -6.99
C LEU A 32 10.91 -2.19 -7.29
N TYR A 33 11.81 -2.87 -6.58
CA TYR A 33 13.26 -2.81 -6.82
C TYR A 33 13.79 -4.06 -7.52
N CYS A 34 13.36 -5.25 -7.10
CA CYS A 34 13.71 -6.50 -7.78
C CYS A 34 12.74 -7.63 -7.46
N VAL A 35 12.72 -8.65 -8.31
CA VAL A 35 11.97 -9.91 -8.17
C VAL A 35 12.94 -11.09 -8.10
N CYS A 36 12.55 -12.14 -7.38
CA CYS A 36 13.25 -13.42 -7.35
C CYS A 36 12.65 -14.38 -8.36
N ASN A 37 13.48 -15.01 -9.19
CA ASN A 37 13.02 -15.90 -10.27
C ASN A 37 12.71 -17.34 -9.80
N ASN A 38 13.21 -17.74 -8.63
CA ASN A 38 13.19 -19.14 -8.18
C ASN A 38 12.34 -19.37 -6.92
N PHE A 39 11.75 -18.30 -6.38
CA PHE A 39 10.90 -18.34 -5.20
C PHE A 39 10.03 -17.08 -5.19
N PRO A 40 8.77 -17.13 -4.73
CA PRO A 40 7.89 -15.96 -4.65
C PRO A 40 8.44 -14.97 -3.63
N ALA A 41 9.27 -14.06 -4.10
CA ALA A 41 9.91 -13.05 -3.30
C ALA A 41 10.19 -11.81 -4.14
N MET A 42 9.96 -10.64 -3.56
CA MET A 42 10.29 -9.37 -4.19
C MET A 42 10.76 -8.34 -3.16
N VAL A 43 11.64 -7.44 -3.60
CA VAL A 43 12.10 -6.30 -2.81
C VAL A 43 11.35 -5.07 -3.27
N ILE A 44 10.62 -4.47 -2.33
CA ILE A 44 9.81 -3.26 -2.54
C ILE A 44 10.15 -2.19 -1.51
N SER A 45 9.87 -0.92 -1.81
CA SER A 45 10.07 0.18 -0.89
C SER A 45 9.24 0.00 0.38
N TYR A 46 9.84 0.22 1.54
CA TYR A 46 9.10 0.30 2.78
C TYR A 46 8.30 1.59 2.82
N ARG A 47 6.96 1.49 2.94
CA ARG A 47 6.09 2.67 3.02
C ARG A 47 6.01 3.26 4.43
N GLY A 48 6.28 2.47 5.48
CA GLY A 48 6.19 2.94 6.86
C GLY A 48 4.76 3.00 7.39
N GLY A 49 4.64 3.24 8.70
CA GLY A 49 3.35 3.44 9.36
C GLY A 49 2.68 2.16 9.89
N THR A 50 1.43 2.32 10.32
CA THR A 50 0.54 1.24 10.78
C THR A 50 -0.65 1.12 9.83
N SER A 51 -1.33 -0.03 9.79
CA SER A 51 -2.55 -0.14 8.99
C SER A 51 -3.66 0.77 9.54
N LEU A 52 -4.56 1.25 8.69
CA LEU A 52 -5.73 2.01 9.11
C LEU A 52 -6.58 1.20 10.09
N TYR A 53 -6.62 -0.13 9.93
CA TYR A 53 -7.25 -1.03 10.90
C TYR A 53 -6.65 -0.85 12.30
N ASN A 54 -5.32 -0.95 12.43
CA ASN A 54 -4.63 -0.80 13.70
C ASN A 54 -4.71 0.63 14.23
N PHE A 55 -4.60 1.64 13.36
CA PHE A 55 -4.76 3.04 13.72
C PHE A 55 -6.11 3.28 14.39
N CYS A 56 -7.21 2.83 13.78
CA CYS A 56 -8.54 2.93 14.37
C CYS A 56 -8.70 2.07 15.62
N ARG A 57 -8.02 0.91 15.71
CA ARG A 57 -8.14 -0.01 16.83
C ARG A 57 -7.49 0.50 18.12
N TYR A 58 -6.39 1.25 18.00
CA TYR A 58 -5.56 1.72 19.11
C TYR A 58 -5.70 3.22 19.42
N ASN A 59 -6.45 3.97 18.62
CA ASN A 59 -6.77 5.37 18.90
C ASN A 59 -8.24 5.50 19.29
N ASP A 60 -8.49 5.64 20.59
CA ASP A 60 -9.84 5.92 21.09
C ASP A 60 -10.22 7.38 20.75
N ASN A 61 -11.49 7.58 20.35
CA ASN A 61 -12.08 8.90 20.07
C ASN A 61 -11.49 9.67 18.86
N LEU A 62 -11.21 8.99 17.75
CA LEU A 62 -10.90 9.67 16.49
C LEU A 62 -12.03 10.65 16.10
N SER A 63 -11.66 11.91 15.85
CA SER A 63 -12.64 12.92 15.43
C SER A 63 -13.17 12.61 14.03
N LEU A 64 -14.43 12.99 13.76
CA LEU A 64 -15.00 12.90 12.41
C LEU A 64 -14.13 13.62 11.37
N GLN A 65 -13.52 14.75 11.76
CA GLN A 65 -12.64 15.51 10.88
C GLN A 65 -11.39 14.72 10.49
N THR A 66 -10.77 13.99 11.44
CA THR A 66 -9.63 13.11 11.17
C THR A 66 -10.01 12.00 10.21
N LEU A 67 -11.15 11.34 10.45
CA LEU A 67 -11.65 10.28 9.58
C LEU A 67 -11.92 10.80 8.16
N MET A 68 -12.56 11.95 8.03
CA MET A 68 -12.82 12.57 6.72
C MET A 68 -11.55 12.91 5.97
N ARG A 69 -10.50 13.40 6.66
CA ARG A 69 -9.19 13.62 6.02
C ARG A 69 -8.60 12.32 5.48
N ILE A 70 -8.62 11.25 6.27
CA ILE A 70 -8.14 9.93 5.82
C ILE A 70 -8.91 9.46 4.58
N PHE A 71 -10.24 9.56 4.58
CA PHE A 71 -11.05 9.16 3.43
C PHE A 71 -10.74 9.98 2.17
N VAL A 72 -10.53 11.29 2.30
CA VAL A 72 -10.16 12.15 1.17
C VAL A 72 -8.80 11.74 0.60
N GLU A 73 -7.80 11.46 1.44
CA GLU A 73 -6.49 11.01 0.96
C GLU A 73 -6.57 9.64 0.29
N VAL A 74 -7.29 8.67 0.87
CA VAL A 74 -7.52 7.36 0.24
C VAL A 74 -8.22 7.51 -1.12
N ALA A 75 -9.18 8.43 -1.24
CA ALA A 75 -9.86 8.68 -2.52
C ALA A 75 -8.91 9.24 -3.59
N LYS A 76 -7.99 10.14 -3.21
CA LYS A 76 -6.95 10.65 -4.11
C LYS A 76 -5.97 9.56 -4.52
N ASP A 77 -5.56 8.71 -3.58
CA ASP A 77 -4.67 7.59 -3.88
C ASP A 77 -5.31 6.63 -4.89
N LEU A 78 -6.60 6.34 -4.74
CA LEU A 78 -7.35 5.55 -5.71
C LEU A 78 -7.47 6.22 -7.07
N GLU A 79 -7.69 7.54 -7.11
CA GLU A 79 -7.71 8.30 -8.36
C GLU A 79 -6.39 8.17 -9.11
N GLU A 80 -5.25 8.26 -8.43
CA GLU A 80 -3.93 8.04 -9.03
C GLU A 80 -3.78 6.62 -9.60
N ILE A 81 -4.19 5.59 -8.84
CA ILE A 81 -4.17 4.19 -9.31
C ILE A 81 -5.06 4.01 -10.54
N HIS A 82 -6.26 4.60 -10.52
CA HIS A 82 -7.21 4.53 -11.63
C HIS A 82 -6.68 5.25 -12.87
N ASN A 83 -5.96 6.36 -12.71
CA ASN A 83 -5.30 7.07 -13.81
C ASN A 83 -4.17 6.25 -14.47
N CYS A 84 -3.59 5.28 -13.75
CA CYS A 84 -2.69 4.27 -14.32
C CYS A 84 -3.43 3.12 -15.03
N GLY A 85 -4.76 3.10 -15.05
CA GLY A 85 -5.56 2.06 -15.70
C GLY A 85 -5.84 0.83 -14.83
N TYR A 86 -5.55 0.89 -13.53
CA TYR A 86 -5.72 -0.22 -12.60
C TYR A 86 -6.89 0.00 -11.65
N ILE A 87 -7.48 -1.09 -11.16
CA ILE A 87 -8.45 -1.09 -10.06
C ILE A 87 -7.84 -1.90 -8.93
N HIS A 88 -7.80 -1.36 -7.70
CA HIS A 88 -7.12 -2.02 -6.57
C HIS A 88 -7.75 -3.39 -6.21
N ASN A 89 -9.09 -3.52 -6.31
CA ASN A 89 -9.88 -4.74 -6.03
C ASN A 89 -9.84 -5.35 -4.61
N ASP A 90 -8.84 -5.04 -3.79
CA ASP A 90 -8.76 -5.46 -2.37
C ASP A 90 -8.61 -4.26 -1.42
N LEU A 91 -9.38 -3.19 -1.64
CA LEU A 91 -9.33 -2.01 -0.77
C LEU A 91 -10.03 -2.31 0.56
N LYS A 92 -9.25 -2.39 1.64
CA LYS A 92 -9.70 -2.57 3.02
C LYS A 92 -8.75 -1.88 3.98
N SER A 93 -9.18 -1.69 5.22
CA SER A 93 -8.40 -0.95 6.24
C SER A 93 -7.06 -1.60 6.59
N ASP A 94 -6.86 -2.89 6.35
CA ASP A 94 -5.57 -3.57 6.50
C ASP A 94 -4.55 -3.16 5.41
N ASN A 95 -5.03 -2.81 4.22
CA ASN A 95 -4.20 -2.47 3.06
C ASN A 95 -3.96 -0.96 2.89
N VAL A 96 -4.55 -0.13 3.75
CA VAL A 96 -4.29 1.31 3.82
C VAL A 96 -3.29 1.55 4.96
N LEU A 97 -2.17 2.21 4.68
CA LEU A 97 -1.17 2.54 5.68
C LEU A 97 -1.29 4.01 6.12
N ILE A 98 -1.34 4.22 7.42
CA ILE A 98 -1.34 5.54 8.06
C ILE A 98 0.07 5.85 8.56
N ARG A 99 0.55 7.04 8.19
CA ARG A 99 1.85 7.55 8.60
C ARG A 99 1.63 8.87 9.30
N GLU A 100 2.23 9.01 10.47
CA GLU A 100 2.40 10.33 11.07
C GLU A 100 3.43 11.07 10.22
N VAL A 101 3.02 12.22 9.70
CA VAL A 101 3.96 13.15 9.08
C VAL A 101 4.50 13.97 10.25
N ASP A 102 5.75 13.76 10.63
CA ASP A 102 6.43 14.66 11.54
C ASP A 102 6.45 16.04 10.87
N GLU A 103 5.61 16.97 11.35
CA GLU A 103 5.72 18.38 11.01
C GLU A 103 7.00 18.93 11.67
N GLY A 104 8.16 18.66 11.06
CA GLY A 104 9.43 19.12 11.63
C GLY A 104 10.70 18.59 10.99
N VAL A 105 10.96 18.90 9.72
CA VAL A 105 12.30 19.31 9.26
C VAL A 105 12.13 20.36 8.16
N LEU A 106 12.79 21.51 8.34
CA LEU A 106 12.93 22.62 7.39
C LEU A 106 13.41 22.18 5.99
#